data_AF-A0A7W6P4G1-F1
#
_entry.id   AF-A0A7W6P4G1-F1
#
_cell.length_a   1.000
_cell.length_b   1.000
_cell.length_c   1.000
_cell.angle_alpha   90.00
_cell.angle_beta   90.00
_cell.angle_gamma   90.00
#
_symmetry.space_group_name_H-M   'P 1'
#
loop_
_entity.id
_entity.type
_entity.pdbx_description
1 polymer ?
#
loop_
_entity_poly.entity_id
_entity_poly.type
_entity_poly.pdbx_seq_one_letter_code
_entity_poly.pdbx_strand_id
1 'polypeptide(L)'
;MLSFAARSGRFLWSGWAGLSGLCLFAALWQAGHEAYGSFILPAPDETIRATFTLLQNPRNLALVLETGKRALAGFLAALALGTLTGVIAGF
;
A
#
# COMPACT_ATOMS: atom_id res chain seq x y z
N MET A 1 15.37 -11.79 -27.89
CA MET A 1 14.35 -12.55 -27.13
C MET A 1 14.86 -13.13 -25.82
N LEU A 2 16.06 -13.74 -25.75
CA LEU A 2 16.63 -14.30 -24.50
C LEU A 2 16.83 -13.30 -23.34
N SER A 3 17.05 -12.02 -23.63
CA SER A 3 17.29 -10.97 -22.63
C SER A 3 16.06 -10.61 -21.77
N PHE A 4 14.85 -10.66 -22.33
CA PHE A 4 13.62 -10.36 -21.59
C PHE A 4 13.27 -11.47 -20.61
N ALA A 5 13.37 -12.73 -21.04
CA ALA A 5 13.12 -13.90 -20.20
C ALA A 5 14.06 -13.94 -18.98
N ALA A 6 15.36 -13.65 -19.18
CA ALA A 6 16.33 -13.61 -18.09
C ALA A 6 16.07 -12.46 -17.10
N ARG A 7 15.65 -11.29 -17.58
CA ARG A 7 15.33 -10.13 -16.72
C ARG A 7 14.05 -10.35 -15.92
N SER A 8 13.02 -10.92 -16.53
CA SER A 8 11.77 -11.28 -15.85
C SER A 8 12.01 -12.39 -14.80
N GLY A 9 12.81 -13.40 -15.12
CA GLY A 9 13.19 -14.46 -14.18
C GLY A 9 13.91 -13.93 -12.93
N ARG A 10 14.88 -13.02 -13.11
CA ARG A 10 15.55 -12.34 -11.99
C ARG A 10 14.60 -11.47 -11.16
N PHE A 11 13.65 -10.80 -11.80
CA PHE A 11 12.67 -9.96 -11.10
C PHE A 11 11.73 -10.81 -10.24
N LEU A 12 11.15 -11.88 -10.81
CA LEU A 12 10.36 -12.87 -10.08
C LEU A 12 11.15 -13.47 -8.91
N TRP A 13 12.44 -13.78 -9.13
CA TRP A 13 13.31 -14.29 -8.08
C TRP A 13 13.56 -13.28 -6.95
N SER A 14 13.73 -11.98 -7.28
CA SER A 14 13.85 -10.94 -6.25
C SER A 14 12.58 -10.74 -5.42
N GLY A 15 11.41 -11.11 -5.97
CA GLY A 15 10.12 -11.03 -5.28
C GLY A 15 10.04 -11.89 -4.03
N TRP A 16 10.84 -12.96 -3.91
CA TRP A 16 10.88 -13.82 -2.74
C TRP A 16 11.25 -13.10 -1.44
N ALA A 17 12.14 -12.09 -1.53
CA ALA A 17 12.49 -11.27 -0.37
C ALA A 17 11.31 -10.39 0.09
N GLY A 18 10.51 -9.90 -0.86
CA GLY A 18 9.29 -9.16 -0.55
C GLY A 18 8.23 -10.06 0.06
N LEU A 19 8.02 -11.24 -0.52
CA LEU A 19 7.06 -12.22 -0.01
C LEU A 19 7.41 -12.69 1.40
N SER A 20 8.68 -12.98 1.68
CA SER A 20 9.10 -13.37 3.03
C SER A 20 8.87 -12.25 4.05
N GLY A 21 9.11 -10.99 3.67
CA GLY A 21 8.79 -9.83 4.51
C GLY A 21 7.30 -9.72 4.80
N LEU A 22 6.45 -9.90 3.79
CA LEU A 22 4.99 -9.90 3.97
C LEU A 22 4.52 -11.06 4.86
N CYS A 23 5.07 -12.26 4.67
CA CYS A 23 4.76 -13.42 5.53
C CYS A 23 5.21 -13.19 6.97
N LEU A 24 6.41 -12.63 7.19
CA LEU A 24 6.90 -12.30 8.52
C LEU A 24 6.01 -11.25 9.19
N PHE A 25 5.63 -10.20 8.46
CA PHE A 25 4.71 -9.18 8.96
C PHE A 25 3.34 -9.78 9.34
N ALA A 26 2.77 -10.64 8.50
CA ALA A 26 1.52 -11.33 8.81
C ALA A 26 1.64 -12.22 10.05
N ALA A 27 2.76 -12.93 10.22
CA ALA A 27 3.02 -13.76 11.40
C ALA A 27 3.16 -12.91 12.68
N LEU A 28 3.86 -11.78 12.61
CA LEU A 28 3.99 -10.84 13.73
C LEU A 28 2.64 -10.22 14.10
N TRP A 29 1.82 -9.87 13.10
CA TRP A 29 0.46 -9.40 13.34
C TRP A 29 -0.37 -10.48 14.04
N GLN A 30 -0.35 -11.71 13.54
CA GLN A 30 -1.07 -12.81 14.16
C GLN A 30 -0.63 -13.04 15.62
N ALA A 31 0.68 -13.01 15.88
CA ALA A 31 1.21 -13.09 17.25
C ALA A 31 0.71 -11.92 18.13
N GLY A 32 0.62 -10.71 17.56
CA GLY A 32 0.03 -9.56 18.22
C GLY A 32 -1.47 -9.76 18.51
N HIS A 33 -2.23 -10.31 17.57
CA HIS A 33 -3.64 -10.63 17.76
C HIS A 33 -3.83 -11.62 18.92
N GLU A 34 -2.99 -12.65 19.01
CA GLU A 34 -3.01 -13.61 20.11
C GLU A 34 -2.64 -12.98 21.46
N ALA A 35 -1.75 -11.99 21.47
CA ALA A 35 -1.32 -11.29 22.69
C ALA A 35 -2.34 -10.26 23.21
N TYR A 36 -3.01 -9.52 22.31
CA TYR A 36 -3.91 -8.41 22.69
C TYR A 36 -5.40 -8.75 22.56
N GLY A 37 -5.74 -9.84 21.87
CA GLY A 37 -7.10 -10.29 21.60
C GLY A 37 -7.81 -9.50 20.49
N SER A 38 -8.92 -10.08 20.02
CA SER A 38 -9.70 -9.60 18.86
C SER A 38 -10.22 -8.17 18.98
N PHE A 39 -10.49 -7.70 20.20
CA PHE A 39 -11.05 -6.36 20.42
C PHE A 39 -10.04 -5.24 20.14
N ILE A 40 -8.76 -5.46 20.48
CA ILE A 40 -7.71 -4.45 20.32
C ILE A 40 -7.08 -4.57 18.92
N LEU A 41 -6.81 -5.80 18.48
CA LEU A 41 -6.23 -6.07 17.19
C LEU A 41 -6.98 -7.24 16.56
N PRO A 42 -7.86 -7.02 15.57
CA PRO A 42 -8.52 -8.11 14.86
C PRO A 42 -7.49 -8.99 14.15
N ALA A 43 -7.86 -10.24 13.90
CA ALA A 43 -7.01 -11.15 13.15
C ALA A 43 -6.77 -10.58 11.73
N PRO A 44 -5.60 -10.87 11.12
CA PRO A 44 -5.29 -10.38 9.78
C PRO A 44 -6.32 -10.87 8.74
N ASP A 45 -6.85 -12.09 8.88
CA ASP A 45 -7.86 -12.63 7.96
C ASP A 45 -9.21 -11.92 8.10
N GLU A 46 -9.64 -11.62 9.33
CA GLU A 46 -10.86 -10.88 9.62
C GLU A 46 -10.80 -9.47 9.04
N THR A 47 -9.65 -8.80 9.21
CA THR A 47 -9.38 -7.47 8.64
C THR A 47 -9.45 -7.48 7.12
N ILE A 48 -8.82 -8.47 6.47
CA ILE A 48 -8.85 -8.61 5.00
C ILE A 48 -10.28 -8.84 4.52
N ARG A 49 -11.04 -9.76 5.14
CA ARG A 49 -12.44 -10.04 4.78
C ARG A 49 -13.31 -8.80 4.92
N ALA A 50 -13.22 -8.10 6.05
CA ALA A 50 -13.96 -6.86 6.28
C ALA A 50 -13.64 -5.80 5.22
N THR A 51 -12.36 -5.65 4.86
CA THR A 51 -11.92 -4.74 3.81
C THR A 51 -12.53 -5.10 2.45
N PHE A 52 -12.54 -6.38 2.07
CA PHE A 52 -13.19 -6.84 0.84
C PHE A 52 -14.70 -6.57 0.85
N THR A 53 -15.39 -6.81 1.96
CA THR A 53 -16.82 -6.50 2.11
C THR A 53 -17.08 -5.00 1.96
N LEU A 54 -16.22 -4.14 2.53
CA LEU A 54 -16.33 -2.68 2.36
C LEU A 54 -16.12 -2.27 0.90
N LEU A 55 -15.17 -2.88 0.19
CA LEU A 55 -14.87 -2.60 -1.22
C LEU A 55 -15.98 -3.07 -2.17
N GLN A 56 -16.76 -4.10 -1.83
CA GLN A 56 -17.89 -4.55 -2.64
C GLN A 56 -19.03 -3.52 -2.68
N ASN A 57 -19.10 -2.58 -1.74
CA ASN A 57 -20.09 -1.53 -1.76
C ASN A 57 -19.67 -0.40 -2.73
N PRO A 58 -20.41 -0.15 -3.83
CA PRO A 58 -20.05 0.86 -4.82
C PRO A 58 -19.95 2.28 -4.24
N ARG A 59 -20.71 2.57 -3.18
CA ARG A 59 -20.63 3.87 -2.48
C ARG A 59 -19.28 4.05 -1.77
N ASN A 60 -18.76 3.00 -1.15
CA ASN A 60 -17.46 3.06 -0.47
C ASN A 60 -16.32 3.23 -1.48
N LEU A 61 -16.39 2.54 -2.63
CA LEU A 61 -15.46 2.75 -3.72
C LEU A 61 -15.46 4.20 -4.23
N ALA A 62 -16.65 4.80 -4.40
CA ALA A 62 -16.76 6.19 -4.80
C ALA A 62 -16.08 7.13 -3.79
N LEU A 63 -16.26 6.90 -2.48
CA LEU A 63 -15.62 7.69 -1.42
C LEU A 63 -14.09 7.54 -1.42
N VAL A 64 -13.59 6.32 -1.60
CA VAL A 64 -12.14 6.05 -1.69
C VAL A 64 -11.54 6.78 -2.89
N LEU A 65 -12.20 6.70 -4.05
CA LEU A 65 -11.76 7.39 -5.27
C LEU A 65 -11.80 8.91 -5.11
N GLU A 66 -12.84 9.45 -4.50
CA GLU A 66 -12.97 10.89 -4.29
C GLU A 66 -11.88 11.42 -3.34
N THR A 67 -11.66 10.72 -2.22
CA THR A 67 -10.60 11.06 -1.26
C THR A 67 -9.22 10.94 -1.91
N GLY A 68 -8.99 9.87 -2.68
CA GLY A 68 -7.75 9.66 -3.43
C GLY A 68 -7.49 10.78 -4.43
N LYS A 69 -8.50 11.21 -5.20
CA LYS A 69 -8.39 12.33 -6.14
C LYS A 69 -8.01 13.62 -5.42
N ARG A 70 -8.64 13.92 -4.29
CA ARG A 70 -8.36 15.13 -3.49
C ARG A 70 -6.94 15.10 -2.93
N ALA A 71 -6.52 13.97 -2.37
CA ALA A 71 -5.16 13.79 -1.85
C ALA A 71 -4.10 13.95 -2.96
N LEU A 72 -4.32 13.33 -4.12
CA LEU A 72 -3.42 13.45 -5.27
C LEU A 72 -3.33 14.90 -5.77
N ALA A 73 -4.47 15.60 -5.89
CA ALA A 73 -4.49 16.98 -6.31
C ALA A 73 -3.69 17.89 -5.36
N GLY A 74 -3.89 17.73 -4.04
CA GLY A 74 -3.13 18.46 -3.03
C GLY A 74 -1.62 18.16 -3.10
N PHE A 75 -1.26 16.88 -3.25
CA PHE A 75 0.13 16.47 -3.41
C PHE A 75 0.79 17.09 -4.65
N LEU A 76 0.12 17.04 -5.81
CA LEU A 76 0.65 17.62 -7.04
C LEU A 76 0.78 19.14 -6.96
N ALA A 77 -0.18 19.82 -6.34
CA ALA A 77 -0.10 21.26 -6.10
C ALA A 77 1.10 21.61 -5.20
N ALA A 78 1.28 20.90 -4.08
CA ALA A 78 2.41 21.08 -3.19
C ALA A 78 3.76 20.78 -3.88
N LEU A 79 3.81 19.73 -4.70
CA LEU A 79 4.99 19.37 -5.48
C LEU A 79 5.34 20.45 -6.51
N ALA A 80 4.35 20.98 -7.24
CA ALA A 80 4.58 22.05 -8.22
C ALA A 80 5.04 23.35 -7.55
N LEU A 81 4.35 23.78 -6.49
CA LEU A 81 4.72 25.00 -5.77
C LEU A 81 6.08 24.85 -5.08
N GLY A 82 6.32 23.72 -4.42
CA GLY A 82 7.59 23.44 -3.75
C GLY A 82 8.77 23.40 -4.71
N THR A 83 8.60 22.77 -5.88
CA THR A 83 9.64 22.75 -6.91
C THR A 83 9.90 24.14 -7.48
N LEU A 84 8.87 24.92 -7.82
CA LEU A 84 9.04 26.30 -8.31
C LEU A 84 9.75 27.18 -7.27
N THR A 85 9.30 27.15 -6.03
CA THR A 85 9.89 27.97 -4.96
C THR A 85 11.32 27.54 -4.65
N GLY A 86 11.61 26.23 -4.65
CA GLY A 86 12.96 25.71 -4.45
C GLY A 86 13.92 26.10 -5.56
N VAL A 87 13.46 26.12 -6.82
CA VAL A 87 14.27 26.60 -7.95
C VAL A 87 14.55 28.09 -7.83
N ILE A 88 13.57 28.91 -7.46
CA ILE A 88 13.75 30.37 -7.29
C ILE A 88 14.71 30.68 -6.14
N ALA A 89 14.58 29.99 -5.00
CA ALA A 89 15.40 30.24 -3.82
C ALA A 89 16.83 29.66 -3.94
N GLY A 90 17.03 28.67 -4.82
CA GLY A 90 18.33 28.07 -5.09
C GLY A 90 19.15 28.79 -6.17
N PHE A 91 18.55 29.76 -6.85
CA PHE A 91 19.20 30.66 -7.81
C PHE A 91 19.81 31.86 -7.08
#